data_AF-A0AAU2UTT8-F1
#
_entry.id   AF-A0AAU2UTT8-F1
#
_cell.length_a   1.000
_cell.length_b   1.000
_cell.length_c   1.000
_cell.angle_alpha   90.00
_cell.angle_beta   90.00
_cell.angle_gamma   90.00
#
_symmetry.space_group_name_H-M   'P 1'
#
loop_
_entity.id
_entity.type
_entity.pdbx_description
1 polymer ?
#
loop_
_entity_poly.entity_id
_entity_poly.type
_entity_poly.pdbx_seq_one_letter_code
_entity_poly.pdbx_strand_id
1 'polypeptide(L)'
;MGRKSPYPEEFREDAVALCRAASGKRTYAAVAADLGITAESLRTWVRKDETQAAPEGRDGSVSVAEELARLRVENARLLKAEQEWQLEREILRRAASRLFRSGGEVSPRRWDFISESRADFGVKRICRVLGASRAGYYQHLATEQARAERRAEEKRTLSEIRAVHAVHAVHAEHHGAYGAPRVHAELRARGRRINRKRVTRLMRINHIVGRHLRKKKRTTIADRTAPPAPDLVMRGTSHERSTGSSSPQTPRPMTRDQPEMPLDTHRGINALAESFFQGLKRELLHGRSWTSKAQTRLELFRWLSYYNRRRRHSALGYLTPAEFEQQPITSPTLSLVA
;
A
#
# COMPACT_ATOMS: atom_id res chain seq x y z
N MET A 1 30.46 15.20 85.92
CA MET A 1 29.03 15.60 86.02
C MET A 1 28.96 17.11 86.16
N GLY A 2 28.75 17.84 85.07
CA GLY A 2 28.66 19.31 85.12
C GLY A 2 27.45 19.73 85.95
N ARG A 3 27.63 20.65 86.91
CA ARG A 3 26.52 21.22 87.69
C ARG A 3 25.51 21.81 86.70
N LYS A 4 24.28 21.30 86.71
CA LYS A 4 23.17 21.91 85.95
C LYS A 4 23.07 23.36 86.43
N SER A 5 23.22 24.30 85.50
CA SER A 5 23.17 25.71 85.87
C SER A 5 21.80 26.03 86.52
N PRO A 6 21.76 26.85 87.59
CA PRO A 6 20.54 27.10 88.37
C PRO A 6 19.36 27.72 87.61
N TYR A 7 19.61 28.19 86.38
CA TYR A 7 18.64 28.92 85.58
C TYR A 7 18.07 28.04 84.45
N PRO A 8 16.73 27.91 84.30
CA PRO A 8 16.08 27.23 83.18
C PRO A 8 16.47 27.82 81.81
N GLU A 9 16.33 27.05 80.72
CA GLU A 9 16.69 27.51 79.37
C GLU A 9 15.76 28.63 78.88
N GLU A 10 14.45 28.50 79.11
CA GLU A 10 13.45 29.54 78.78
C GLU A 10 13.80 30.88 79.44
N PHE A 11 14.23 30.87 80.71
CA PHE A 11 14.64 32.08 81.42
C PHE A 11 15.89 32.74 80.81
N ARG A 12 16.82 31.94 80.25
CA ARG A 12 18.01 32.50 79.59
C ARG A 12 17.66 33.12 78.24
N GLU A 13 16.76 32.48 77.50
CA GLU A 13 16.27 32.99 76.21
C GLU A 13 15.52 34.31 76.40
N ASP A 14 14.63 34.39 77.39
CA ASP A 14 13.91 35.63 77.74
C ASP A 14 14.86 36.74 78.19
N ALA A 15 15.89 36.41 78.98
CA ALA A 15 16.89 37.38 79.43
C ALA A 15 17.75 37.92 78.27
N VAL A 16 18.11 37.07 77.30
CA VAL A 16 18.84 37.46 76.08
C VAL A 16 17.94 38.30 75.15
N ALA A 17 16.67 37.91 75.00
CA ALA A 17 15.69 38.67 74.22
C ALA A 17 15.45 40.08 74.79
N LEU A 18 15.35 40.21 76.11
CA LEU A 18 15.18 41.50 76.79
C LEU A 18 16.41 42.40 76.61
N CYS A 19 17.62 41.85 76.62
CA CYS A 19 18.85 42.59 76.28
C CYS A 19 18.85 43.12 74.83
N ARG A 20 18.40 42.31 73.87
CA ARG A 20 18.31 42.73 72.45
C ARG A 20 17.25 43.80 72.24
N ALA A 21 16.07 43.64 72.85
CA ALA A 21 15.00 44.62 72.80
C ALA A 21 15.41 45.98 73.39
N ALA A 22 16.30 45.98 74.39
CA ALA A 22 16.85 47.20 74.98
C ALA A 22 17.86 47.94 74.07
N SER A 23 18.34 47.32 72.98
CA SER A 23 19.12 47.94 71.89
C SER A 23 20.14 49.00 72.35
N GLY A 24 21.02 48.62 73.28
CA GLY A 24 22.12 49.46 73.79
C GLY A 24 21.73 50.60 74.75
N LYS A 25 20.43 50.80 75.04
CA LYS A 25 19.96 51.84 75.97
C LYS A 25 20.08 51.45 77.45
N ARG A 26 20.19 50.15 77.75
CA ARG A 26 20.45 49.63 79.10
C ARG A 26 21.74 48.81 79.09
N THR A 27 22.56 48.97 80.13
CA THR A 27 23.77 48.15 80.30
C THR A 27 23.39 46.74 80.77
N TYR A 28 24.23 45.75 80.47
CA TYR A 28 24.03 44.38 80.95
C TYR A 28 23.89 44.31 82.48
N ALA A 29 24.54 45.22 83.21
CA ALA A 29 24.43 45.31 84.66
C ALA A 29 23.03 45.75 85.14
N ALA A 30 22.40 46.70 84.44
CA ALA A 30 21.05 47.15 84.76
C ALA A 30 20.01 46.05 84.51
N VAL A 31 20.11 45.36 83.36
CA VAL A 31 19.21 44.26 83.03
C VAL A 31 19.40 43.06 83.96
N ALA A 32 20.65 42.77 84.35
CA ALA A 32 20.95 41.71 85.30
C ALA A 32 20.43 42.01 86.72
N ALA A 33 20.46 43.27 87.14
CA ALA A 33 19.91 43.70 88.43
C ALA A 33 18.39 43.51 88.52
N ASP A 34 17.66 43.86 87.45
CA ASP A 34 16.19 43.69 87.37
C ASP A 34 15.79 42.19 87.43
N LEU A 35 16.63 41.30 86.91
CA LEU A 35 16.40 39.86 86.85
C LEU A 35 17.01 39.09 88.04
N GLY A 36 17.72 39.77 88.96
CA GLY A 36 18.37 39.15 90.12
C GLY A 36 19.54 38.20 89.76
N ILE A 37 20.19 38.41 88.62
CA ILE A 37 21.32 37.59 88.14
C ILE A 37 22.63 38.38 88.07
N THR A 38 23.76 37.69 87.93
CA THR A 38 25.06 38.36 87.74
C THR A 38 25.22 38.85 86.31
N ALA A 39 25.75 40.07 86.14
CA ALA A 39 25.97 40.69 84.83
C ALA A 39 26.89 39.86 83.91
N GLU A 40 27.85 39.13 84.50
CA GLU A 40 28.76 38.22 83.80
C GLU A 40 28.03 37.03 83.16
N SER A 41 27.01 36.49 83.83
CA SER A 41 26.21 35.35 83.33
C SER A 41 25.39 35.76 82.11
N LEU A 42 24.74 36.91 82.19
CA LEU A 42 23.96 37.48 81.10
C LEU A 42 24.84 37.81 79.88
N ARG A 43 26.03 38.39 80.11
CA ARG A 43 27.01 38.65 79.04
C ARG A 43 27.49 37.36 78.37
N THR A 44 27.70 36.30 79.15
CA THR A 44 28.11 34.98 78.62
C THR A 44 27.00 34.34 77.79
N TRP A 45 25.73 34.46 78.20
CA TRP A 45 24.59 33.95 77.44
C TRP A 45 24.40 34.71 76.12
N VAL A 46 24.46 36.04 76.15
CA VAL A 46 24.37 36.87 74.93
C VAL A 46 25.50 36.54 73.95
N ARG A 47 26.75 36.40 74.44
CA ARG A 47 27.87 35.98 73.59
C ARG A 47 27.69 34.59 73.00
N LYS A 48 27.21 33.63 73.79
CA LYS A 48 26.98 32.25 73.34
C LYS A 48 25.90 32.21 72.23
N ASP A 49 24.85 33.00 72.40
CA ASP A 49 23.79 33.13 71.41
C ASP A 49 24.26 33.90 70.16
N GLU A 50 25.14 34.91 70.30
CA GLU A 50 25.80 35.56 69.16
C GLU A 50 26.73 34.61 68.39
N THR A 51 27.43 33.70 69.07
CA THR A 51 28.21 32.64 68.41
C THR A 51 27.34 31.57 67.75
N GLN A 52 26.13 31.31 68.27
CA GLN A 52 25.16 30.40 67.63
C GLN A 52 24.39 31.07 66.48
N ALA A 53 24.17 32.38 66.55
CA ALA A 53 23.50 33.19 65.52
C ALA A 53 24.46 33.62 64.40
N ALA A 54 25.76 33.74 64.69
CA ALA A 54 26.78 33.77 63.66
C ALA A 54 26.75 32.41 62.94
N PRO A 55 26.53 32.36 61.62
CA PRO A 55 26.50 31.09 60.92
C PRO A 55 27.87 30.44 61.11
N GLU A 56 27.90 29.35 61.87
CA GLU A 56 29.09 28.52 62.04
C GLU A 56 29.53 28.06 60.64
N GLY A 57 30.55 28.73 60.12
CA GLY A 57 31.33 28.25 59.01
C GLY A 57 32.27 27.15 59.49
N ARG A 58 32.23 26.02 58.77
CA ARG A 58 33.12 24.82 58.79
C ARG A 58 32.59 23.66 59.65
N ASP A 59 32.51 22.42 59.17
CA ASP A 59 33.15 21.72 58.06
C ASP A 59 32.22 20.58 57.58
N GLY A 60 31.98 20.47 56.26
CA GLY A 60 31.33 19.29 55.68
C GLY A 60 30.47 19.50 54.43
N SER A 61 30.02 20.72 54.14
CA SER A 61 29.29 21.03 52.91
C SER A 61 30.20 21.70 51.88
N VAL A 62 30.13 21.21 50.64
CA VAL A 62 30.72 21.82 49.45
C VAL A 62 30.47 23.34 49.51
N SER A 63 31.49 24.15 49.25
CA SER A 63 31.38 25.60 49.32
C SER A 63 30.20 26.07 48.47
N VAL A 64 29.39 27.02 48.94
CA VAL A 64 28.26 27.58 48.16
C VAL A 64 28.70 28.00 46.75
N ALA A 65 29.95 28.43 46.59
CA ALA A 65 30.55 28.76 45.30
C ALA A 65 30.79 27.52 44.41
N GLU A 66 31.22 26.39 44.99
CA GLU A 66 31.39 25.12 44.32
C GLU A 66 30.03 24.49 43.93
N GLU A 67 29.03 24.61 44.79
CA GLU A 67 27.65 24.21 44.47
C GLU A 67 27.06 25.05 43.34
N LEU A 68 27.26 26.37 43.36
CA LEU A 68 26.82 27.26 42.28
C LEU A 68 27.51 26.93 40.95
N ALA A 69 28.81 26.62 40.97
CA ALA A 69 29.54 26.18 39.80
C ALA A 69 28.99 24.85 39.25
N ARG A 70 28.73 23.88 40.12
CA ARG A 70 28.12 22.60 39.77
C ARG A 70 26.73 22.78 39.16
N LEU A 71 25.87 23.59 39.78
CA LEU A 71 24.52 23.88 39.29
C LEU A 71 24.55 24.60 37.94
N ARG A 72 25.50 25.51 37.70
CA ARG A 72 25.66 26.17 36.39
C ARG A 72 26.05 25.17 35.29
N VAL A 73 26.97 24.25 35.59
CA VAL A 73 27.36 23.19 34.66
C VAL A 73 26.18 22.26 34.36
N GLU A 74 25.43 21.87 35.39
CA GLU A 74 24.25 21.01 35.23
C GLU A 74 23.13 21.71 34.46
N ASN A 75 22.85 22.98 34.77
CA ASN A 75 21.89 23.78 34.01
C ASN A 75 22.30 23.91 32.53
N ALA A 76 23.59 24.10 32.25
CA ALA A 76 24.07 24.14 30.87
C ALA A 76 23.90 22.77 30.16
N ARG A 77 24.04 21.65 30.88
CA ARG A 77 23.78 20.31 30.36
C ARG A 77 22.29 20.09 30.09
N LEU A 78 21.44 20.47 31.04
CA LEU A 78 19.98 20.34 30.93
C LEU A 78 19.42 21.19 29.79
N LEU A 79 19.87 22.44 29.64
CA LEU A 79 19.46 23.30 28.53
C LEU A 79 19.83 22.71 27.17
N LYS A 80 21.02 22.11 27.04
CA LYS A 80 21.42 21.41 25.81
C LYS A 80 20.51 20.21 25.55
N ALA A 81 20.21 19.42 26.58
CA ALA A 81 19.27 18.31 26.45
C ALA A 81 17.89 18.81 26.04
N GLU A 82 17.32 19.83 26.68
CA GLU A 82 16.03 20.40 26.30
C GLU A 82 16.01 20.83 24.83
N GLN A 83 17.05 21.50 24.33
CA GLN A 83 17.16 21.86 22.92
C GLN A 83 17.15 20.63 22.00
N GLU A 84 17.89 19.57 22.34
CA GLU A 84 17.85 18.31 21.58
C GLU A 84 16.45 17.70 21.56
N TRP A 85 15.78 17.64 22.71
CA TRP A 85 14.43 17.07 22.82
C TRP A 85 13.40 17.91 22.05
N GLN A 86 13.53 19.24 22.05
CA GLN A 86 12.67 20.10 21.23
C GLN A 86 12.85 19.82 19.73
N LEU A 87 14.10 19.63 19.28
CA LEU A 87 14.38 19.28 17.89
C LEU A 87 13.82 17.89 17.52
N GLU A 88 13.98 16.89 18.38
CA GLU A 88 13.42 15.55 18.15
C GLU A 88 11.88 15.57 18.10
N ARG A 89 11.26 16.35 18.99
CA ARG A 89 9.80 16.55 19.00
C ARG A 89 9.31 17.24 17.74
N GLU A 90 10.03 18.25 17.25
CA GLU A 90 9.71 18.92 15.98
C GLU A 90 9.84 17.97 14.79
N ILE A 91 10.88 17.14 14.75
CA ILE A 91 11.04 16.10 13.72
C ILE A 91 9.84 15.16 13.73
N LEU A 92 9.44 14.65 14.90
CA LEU A 92 8.28 13.76 15.03
C LEU A 92 6.97 14.46 14.66
N ARG A 93 6.81 15.72 15.02
CA ARG A 93 5.64 16.54 14.65
C ARG A 93 5.52 16.69 13.13
N ARG A 94 6.62 17.09 12.46
CA ARG A 94 6.65 17.19 10.99
C ARG A 94 6.49 15.82 10.33
N ALA A 95 7.16 14.80 10.84
CA ALA A 95 7.03 13.43 10.35
C ALA A 95 5.58 12.94 10.45
N ALA A 96 4.88 13.25 11.54
CA ALA A 96 3.49 12.83 11.73
C ALA A 96 2.52 13.47 10.73
N SER A 97 2.74 14.74 10.37
CA SER A 97 1.93 15.37 9.32
C SER A 97 2.09 14.71 7.94
N ARG A 98 3.27 14.15 7.62
CA ARG A 98 3.62 13.68 6.27
C ARG A 98 3.59 12.16 6.08
N LEU A 99 4.00 11.41 7.11
CA LEU A 99 4.17 9.96 7.10
C LEU A 99 2.97 9.23 7.68
N PHE A 100 2.29 9.80 8.68
CA PHE A 100 1.20 9.14 9.41
C PHE A 100 -0.21 9.55 8.96
N ARG A 101 -0.34 10.20 7.80
CA ARG A 101 -1.66 10.47 7.19
C ARG A 101 -1.84 9.65 5.91
N SER A 102 -2.88 8.81 5.95
CA SER A 102 -3.40 7.90 4.89
C SER A 102 -2.66 6.55 4.72
N GLY A 103 -3.16 5.53 5.43
CA GLY A 103 -3.26 4.16 4.93
C GLY A 103 -1.95 3.36 4.83
N GLY A 104 -1.61 2.70 5.94
CA GLY A 104 -0.82 1.47 6.06
C GLY A 104 -0.07 0.92 4.84
N GLU A 105 1.02 1.56 4.45
CA GLU A 105 2.17 0.92 3.80
C GLU A 105 3.43 1.69 4.24
N VAL A 106 4.57 1.01 4.35
CA VAL A 106 5.88 1.64 4.59
C VAL A 106 6.15 2.56 3.39
N SER A 107 5.73 3.82 3.53
CA SER A 107 5.57 4.72 2.40
C SER A 107 6.94 5.13 1.85
N PRO A 108 7.14 5.16 0.51
CA PRO A 108 8.29 5.81 -0.14
C PRO A 108 8.55 7.23 0.40
N ARG A 109 7.50 7.85 0.94
CA ARG A 109 7.50 9.16 1.58
C ARG A 109 8.46 9.28 2.77
N ARG A 110 8.92 8.18 3.39
CA ARG A 110 9.93 8.22 4.46
C ARG A 110 11.24 8.84 3.98
N TRP A 111 11.71 8.42 2.81
CA TRP A 111 12.95 8.93 2.25
C TRP A 111 12.78 10.33 1.66
N ASP A 112 11.58 10.64 1.15
CA ASP A 112 11.22 12.00 0.70
C ASP A 112 11.25 12.99 1.89
N PHE A 113 10.68 12.61 3.03
CA PHE A 113 10.72 13.41 4.26
C PHE A 113 12.15 13.67 4.75
N ILE A 114 13.02 12.64 4.73
CA ILE A 114 14.44 12.80 5.08
C ILE A 114 15.11 13.78 4.12
N SER A 115 14.80 13.72 2.83
CA SER A 115 15.39 14.62 1.82
C SER A 115 14.96 16.07 1.98
N GLU A 116 13.69 16.30 2.32
CA GLU A 116 13.15 17.66 2.56
C GLU A 116 13.68 18.26 3.86
N SER A 117 13.74 17.46 4.92
CA SER A 117 14.09 17.94 6.27
C SER A 117 15.59 17.91 6.56
N ARG A 118 16.43 17.44 5.61
CA ARG A 118 17.88 17.25 5.82
C ARG A 118 18.62 18.55 6.15
N ALA A 119 18.18 19.68 5.58
CA ALA A 119 18.81 20.98 5.78
C ALA A 119 18.60 21.49 7.21
N ASP A 120 17.41 21.26 7.77
CA ASP A 120 17.01 21.81 9.06
C ASP A 120 17.57 20.99 10.25
N PHE A 121 17.52 19.66 10.15
CA PHE A 121 17.81 18.79 11.31
C PHE A 121 19.06 17.90 11.14
N GLY A 122 19.56 17.77 9.91
CA GLY A 122 20.63 16.85 9.56
C GLY A 122 20.19 15.38 9.47
N VAL A 123 20.68 14.67 8.46
CA VAL A 123 20.29 13.27 8.16
C VAL A 123 20.51 12.34 9.36
N LYS A 124 21.60 12.50 10.11
CA LYS A 124 21.95 11.63 11.25
C LYS A 124 20.88 11.69 12.35
N ARG A 125 20.38 12.89 12.67
CA ARG A 125 19.37 13.09 13.72
C ARG A 125 18.02 12.54 13.28
N ILE A 126 17.59 12.87 12.06
CA ILE A 126 16.32 12.39 11.50
C ILE A 126 16.29 10.86 11.45
N CYS A 127 17.36 10.23 10.96
CA CYS A 127 17.47 8.77 10.92
C CYS A 127 17.39 8.13 12.31
N ARG A 128 18.01 8.74 13.33
CA ARG A 128 17.92 8.28 14.73
C ARG A 128 16.48 8.34 15.24
N VAL A 129 15.82 9.49 15.08
CA VAL A 129 14.46 9.74 15.55
C VAL A 129 13.43 8.86 14.84
N LEU A 130 13.59 8.62 13.53
CA LEU A 130 12.67 7.80 12.74
C LEU A 130 12.99 6.28 12.74
N GLY A 131 14.06 5.85 13.43
CA GLY A 131 14.51 4.46 13.36
C GLY A 131 14.91 4.00 11.95
N ALA A 132 15.44 4.90 11.12
CA ALA A 132 15.81 4.61 9.73
C ALA A 132 17.33 4.43 9.58
N SER A 133 17.76 3.52 8.70
CA SER A 133 19.18 3.36 8.37
C SER A 133 19.68 4.51 7.49
N ARG A 134 20.81 5.12 7.90
CA ARG A 134 21.55 6.10 7.08
C ARG A 134 22.03 5.51 5.76
N ALA A 135 22.55 4.27 5.80
CA ALA A 135 23.00 3.57 4.60
C ALA A 135 21.83 3.32 3.64
N GLY A 136 20.66 2.95 4.17
CA GLY A 136 19.45 2.78 3.37
C GLY A 136 18.98 4.08 2.69
N TYR A 137 19.14 5.23 3.34
CA TYR A 137 18.82 6.53 2.73
C TYR A 137 19.72 6.85 1.52
N TYR A 138 21.02 6.69 1.67
CA TYR A 138 21.94 6.96 0.56
C TYR A 138 21.85 5.91 -0.56
N GLN A 139 21.55 4.65 -0.24
CA GLN A 139 21.21 3.63 -1.25
C GLN A 139 19.91 3.99 -1.99
N HIS A 140 18.91 4.53 -1.30
CA HIS A 140 17.70 5.03 -1.94
C HIS A 140 18.02 6.17 -2.91
N LEU A 141 18.86 7.14 -2.52
CA LEU A 141 19.32 8.20 -3.42
C LEU A 141 20.10 7.66 -4.62
N ALA A 142 21.06 6.76 -4.39
CA ALA A 142 21.85 6.15 -5.46
C ALA A 142 20.99 5.38 -6.46
N THR A 143 19.91 4.73 -6.00
CA THR A 143 18.98 3.98 -6.85
C THR A 143 17.84 4.84 -7.43
N GLU A 144 17.82 6.15 -7.18
CA GLU A 144 16.74 7.03 -7.64
C GLU A 144 16.66 7.10 -9.16
N GLN A 145 17.80 7.27 -9.84
CA GLN A 145 17.87 7.30 -11.30
C GLN A 145 17.33 6.00 -11.92
N ALA A 146 17.81 4.85 -11.45
CA ALA A 146 17.33 3.54 -11.90
C ALA A 146 15.82 3.30 -11.60
N ARG A 147 15.27 3.91 -10.54
CA ARG A 147 13.82 3.86 -10.25
C ARG A 147 13.04 4.83 -11.15
N ALA A 148 13.58 6.00 -11.45
CA ALA A 148 12.99 6.95 -12.38
C ALA A 148 12.90 6.38 -13.80
N GLU A 149 13.97 5.74 -14.27
CA GLU A 149 14.00 5.05 -15.57
C GLU A 149 12.96 3.93 -15.65
N ARG A 150 12.88 3.08 -14.62
CA ARG A 150 11.85 2.03 -14.54
C ARG A 150 10.44 2.59 -14.55
N ARG A 151 10.19 3.69 -13.82
CA ARG A 151 8.89 4.39 -13.83
C ARG A 151 8.59 4.98 -15.22
N ALA A 152 9.59 5.55 -15.90
CA ALA A 152 9.44 6.07 -17.24
C ALA A 152 9.13 4.96 -18.26
N GLU A 153 9.83 3.83 -18.17
CA GLU A 153 9.56 2.65 -19.01
C GLU A 153 8.17 2.06 -18.74
N GLU A 154 7.74 1.99 -17.47
CA GLU A 154 6.37 1.59 -17.12
C GLU A 154 5.33 2.56 -17.69
N LYS A 155 5.58 3.88 -17.63
CA LYS A 155 4.70 4.89 -18.23
C LYS A 155 4.63 4.75 -19.75
N ARG A 156 5.76 4.47 -20.42
CA ARG A 156 5.80 4.16 -21.86
C ARG A 156 5.00 2.90 -22.17
N THR A 157 5.21 1.83 -21.42
CA THR A 157 4.45 0.57 -21.55
C THR A 157 2.95 0.81 -21.36
N LEU A 158 2.57 1.63 -20.37
CA LEU A 158 1.18 2.02 -20.15
C LEU A 158 0.60 2.82 -21.31
N SER A 159 1.36 3.76 -21.87
CA SER A 159 0.92 4.52 -23.04
C SER A 159 0.67 3.61 -24.24
N GLU A 160 1.48 2.58 -24.43
CA GLU A 160 1.28 1.57 -25.48
C GLU A 160 0.11 0.64 -25.19
N ILE A 161 -0.04 0.16 -23.95
CA ILE A 161 -1.22 -0.61 -23.53
C ILE A 161 -2.48 0.21 -23.80
N ARG A 162 -2.47 1.49 -23.43
CA ARG A 162 -3.58 2.42 -23.71
C ARG A 162 -3.76 2.64 -25.19
N ALA A 163 -2.70 2.79 -25.99
CA ALA A 163 -2.80 2.94 -27.44
C ALA A 163 -3.35 1.68 -28.11
N VAL A 164 -2.91 0.48 -27.70
CA VAL A 164 -3.48 -0.80 -28.16
C VAL A 164 -4.96 -0.88 -27.77
N HIS A 165 -5.26 -0.66 -26.50
CA HIS A 165 -6.63 -0.74 -26.01
C HIS A 165 -7.52 0.33 -26.65
N ALA A 166 -6.99 1.54 -26.87
CA ALA A 166 -7.65 2.66 -27.52
C ALA A 166 -7.80 2.41 -29.02
N VAL A 167 -6.84 1.89 -29.77
CA VAL A 167 -7.07 1.52 -31.18
C VAL A 167 -8.20 0.50 -31.30
N HIS A 168 -8.31 -0.41 -30.33
CA HIS A 168 -9.42 -1.36 -30.25
C HIS A 168 -10.69 -0.80 -29.58
N ALA A 169 -10.67 0.41 -29.01
CA ALA A 169 -11.81 1.08 -28.35
C ALA A 169 -12.28 2.38 -29.06
N VAL A 170 -11.43 3.02 -29.86
CA VAL A 170 -11.62 4.21 -30.72
C VAL A 170 -12.32 3.81 -32.00
N HIS A 171 -12.21 2.54 -32.40
CA HIS A 171 -13.40 1.89 -32.90
C HIS A 171 -14.39 1.80 -31.73
N ALA A 172 -15.16 2.86 -31.50
CA ALA A 172 -16.42 2.79 -30.76
C ALA A 172 -17.32 1.67 -31.33
N GLU A 173 -16.99 1.22 -32.54
CA GLU A 173 -17.47 0.06 -33.29
C GLU A 173 -16.91 -1.32 -32.85
N HIS A 174 -15.83 -1.44 -32.06
CA HIS A 174 -15.22 -2.72 -31.65
C HIS A 174 -15.00 -2.89 -30.12
N HIS A 175 -16.02 -2.52 -29.35
CA HIS A 175 -16.56 -3.35 -28.25
C HIS A 175 -15.65 -3.85 -27.12
N GLY A 176 -14.56 -3.17 -26.75
CA GLY A 176 -13.92 -3.27 -25.43
C GLY A 176 -13.54 -4.68 -24.95
N ALA A 177 -13.62 -5.74 -25.76
CA ALA A 177 -13.45 -7.14 -25.34
C ALA A 177 -11.96 -7.57 -25.27
N TYR A 178 -11.07 -6.61 -25.53
CA TYR A 178 -9.62 -6.80 -25.57
C TYR A 178 -9.03 -6.74 -24.15
N GLY A 179 -9.02 -7.89 -23.49
CA GLY A 179 -8.39 -8.07 -22.17
C GLY A 179 -6.87 -8.27 -22.25
N ALA A 180 -6.25 -8.39 -21.07
CA ALA A 180 -4.79 -8.51 -20.90
C ALA A 180 -4.09 -9.56 -21.78
N PRO A 181 -4.64 -10.77 -22.02
CA PRO A 181 -3.98 -11.76 -22.87
C PRO A 181 -3.81 -11.30 -24.33
N ARG A 182 -4.83 -10.63 -24.88
CA ARG A 182 -4.77 -10.15 -26.27
C ARG A 182 -3.94 -8.89 -26.42
N VAL A 183 -4.03 -7.97 -25.45
CA VAL A 183 -3.14 -6.79 -25.37
C VAL A 183 -1.68 -7.22 -25.34
N HIS A 184 -1.34 -8.24 -24.54
CA HIS A 184 0.01 -8.78 -24.49
C HIS A 184 0.46 -9.40 -25.83
N ALA A 185 -0.42 -10.14 -26.53
CA ALA A 185 -0.09 -10.70 -27.84
C ALA A 185 0.16 -9.60 -28.89
N GLU A 186 -0.64 -8.54 -28.85
CA GLU A 186 -0.49 -7.37 -29.72
C GLU A 186 0.82 -6.62 -29.45
N LEU A 187 1.16 -6.40 -28.16
CA LEU A 187 2.43 -5.80 -27.78
C LEU A 187 3.63 -6.66 -28.25
N ARG A 188 3.52 -7.98 -28.14
CA ARG A 188 4.56 -8.90 -28.61
C ARG A 188 4.73 -8.84 -30.13
N ALA A 189 3.64 -8.75 -30.89
CA ALA A 189 3.70 -8.59 -32.34
C ALA A 189 4.33 -7.26 -32.77
N ARG A 190 4.18 -6.21 -31.96
CA ARG A 190 4.88 -4.92 -32.11
C ARG A 190 6.34 -4.93 -31.63
N GLY A 191 6.89 -6.10 -31.30
CA GLY A 191 8.28 -6.26 -30.86
C GLY A 191 8.54 -6.02 -29.38
N ARG A 192 7.51 -5.75 -28.55
CA ARG A 192 7.70 -5.55 -27.10
C ARG A 192 7.75 -6.89 -26.36
N ARG A 193 8.92 -7.18 -25.76
CA ARG A 193 9.11 -8.36 -24.90
C ARG A 193 8.75 -8.04 -23.44
N ILE A 194 7.46 -8.07 -23.13
CA ILE A 194 6.95 -7.76 -21.78
C ILE A 194 6.27 -9.00 -21.18
N ASN A 195 6.49 -9.25 -19.88
CA ASN A 195 5.80 -10.34 -19.18
C ASN A 195 4.29 -10.06 -19.08
N ARG A 196 3.46 -11.06 -19.41
CA ARG A 196 1.99 -10.99 -19.29
C ARG A 196 1.52 -10.51 -17.90
N LYS A 197 2.19 -10.91 -16.81
CA LYS A 197 1.87 -10.46 -15.44
C LYS A 197 2.03 -8.94 -15.27
N ARG A 198 3.04 -8.33 -15.91
CA ARG A 198 3.26 -6.87 -15.91
C ARG A 198 2.11 -6.16 -16.61
N VAL A 199 1.69 -6.65 -17.78
CA VAL A 199 0.53 -6.12 -18.52
C VAL A 199 -0.75 -6.21 -17.68
N THR A 200 -1.04 -7.38 -17.09
CA THR A 200 -2.22 -7.57 -16.23
C THR A 200 -2.23 -6.62 -15.03
N ARG A 201 -1.09 -6.47 -14.33
CA ARG A 201 -0.96 -5.55 -13.20
C ARG A 201 -1.22 -4.10 -13.64
N LEU A 202 -0.56 -3.67 -14.72
CA LEU A 202 -0.69 -2.33 -15.27
C LEU A 202 -2.13 -2.00 -15.69
N MET A 203 -2.82 -2.94 -16.34
CA MET A 203 -4.24 -2.80 -16.69
C MET A 203 -5.12 -2.70 -15.44
N ARG A 204 -4.88 -3.53 -14.42
CA ARG A 204 -5.66 -3.51 -13.16
C ARG A 204 -5.53 -2.19 -12.42
N ILE A 205 -4.30 -1.68 -12.25
CA ILE A 205 -4.02 -0.40 -11.56
C ILE A 205 -4.64 0.78 -12.31
N ASN A 206 -4.69 0.71 -13.65
CA ASN A 206 -5.23 1.79 -14.48
C ASN A 206 -6.72 1.58 -14.85
N HIS A 207 -7.41 0.63 -14.22
CA HIS A 207 -8.82 0.33 -14.46
C HIS A 207 -9.16 0.04 -15.94
N ILE A 208 -8.20 -0.53 -16.68
CA ILE A 208 -8.40 -0.95 -18.08
C ILE A 208 -8.98 -2.37 -18.06
N VAL A 209 -10.26 -2.49 -18.42
CA VAL A 209 -10.99 -3.76 -18.31
C VAL A 209 -11.53 -4.18 -19.68
N GLY A 210 -11.37 -5.47 -19.98
CA GLY A 210 -12.04 -6.09 -21.10
C GLY A 210 -13.52 -6.35 -20.81
N ARG A 211 -14.43 -5.91 -21.69
CA ARG A 211 -15.85 -6.24 -21.66
C ARG A 211 -16.00 -7.77 -21.74
N HIS A 212 -16.67 -8.33 -20.74
CA HIS A 212 -17.08 -9.73 -20.71
C HIS A 212 -18.60 -9.79 -20.60
N LEU A 213 -19.21 -10.80 -21.22
CA LEU A 213 -20.62 -11.10 -20.96
C LEU A 213 -20.73 -11.57 -19.52
N ARG A 214 -21.75 -11.09 -18.78
CA ARG A 214 -22.09 -11.68 -17.49
C ARG A 214 -22.38 -13.17 -17.69
N LYS A 215 -21.89 -14.00 -16.78
CA LYS A 215 -22.18 -15.44 -16.78
C LYS A 215 -23.70 -15.60 -16.68
N LYS A 216 -24.33 -16.26 -17.68
CA LYS A 216 -25.75 -16.57 -17.60
C LYS A 216 -25.97 -17.48 -16.40
N LYS A 217 -26.85 -17.09 -15.48
CA LYS A 217 -27.31 -17.98 -14.42
C LYS A 217 -28.26 -18.99 -15.07
N ARG A 218 -27.98 -20.27 -14.90
CA ARG A 218 -28.89 -21.33 -15.33
C ARG A 218 -30.06 -21.33 -14.34
N THR A 219 -31.17 -20.71 -14.75
CA THR A 219 -32.41 -20.66 -13.95
C THR A 219 -33.13 -21.99 -13.97
N THR A 220 -32.96 -22.78 -15.04
CA THR A 220 -33.71 -24.01 -15.27
C THR A 220 -32.76 -25.20 -15.33
N ILE A 221 -32.95 -26.15 -14.41
CA ILE A 221 -32.35 -27.47 -14.48
C ILE A 221 -33.33 -28.33 -15.28
N ALA A 222 -32.98 -28.66 -16.53
CA ALA A 222 -33.78 -29.57 -17.34
C ALA A 222 -33.88 -30.92 -16.62
N ASP A 223 -35.11 -31.39 -16.42
CA ASP A 223 -35.35 -32.73 -15.93
C ASP A 223 -34.92 -33.73 -17.01
N ARG A 224 -34.05 -34.67 -16.64
CA ARG A 224 -33.48 -35.65 -17.59
C ARG A 224 -34.45 -36.76 -17.92
N THR A 225 -35.50 -36.95 -17.11
CA THR A 225 -36.53 -37.97 -17.31
C THR A 225 -37.76 -37.42 -18.02
N ALA A 226 -37.85 -36.10 -18.23
CA ALA A 226 -38.96 -35.50 -18.95
C ALA A 226 -38.93 -35.91 -20.44
N PRO A 227 -40.09 -36.33 -21.01
CA PRO A 227 -40.15 -36.64 -22.43
C PRO A 227 -39.82 -35.40 -23.26
N PRO A 228 -39.09 -35.55 -24.38
CA PRO A 228 -38.80 -34.42 -25.27
C PRO A 228 -40.10 -33.78 -25.75
N ALA A 229 -40.08 -32.45 -25.86
CA ALA A 229 -41.24 -31.72 -26.36
C ALA A 229 -41.61 -32.24 -27.76
N PRO A 230 -42.90 -32.53 -28.03
CA PRO A 230 -43.32 -33.05 -29.32
C PRO A 230 -42.99 -32.05 -30.43
N ASP A 231 -42.39 -32.55 -31.52
CA ASP A 231 -42.02 -31.72 -32.66
C ASP A 231 -43.25 -31.37 -33.51
N LEU A 232 -43.91 -30.28 -33.13
CA LEU A 232 -45.10 -29.77 -33.83
C LEU A 232 -44.77 -29.13 -35.19
N VAL A 233 -43.48 -29.00 -35.54
CA VAL A 233 -43.02 -28.31 -36.76
C VAL A 233 -42.47 -29.32 -37.80
N MET A 234 -42.54 -30.63 -37.52
CA MET A 234 -42.13 -31.71 -38.42
C MET A 234 -40.75 -31.48 -39.05
N ARG A 235 -39.78 -30.99 -38.25
CA ARG A 235 -38.40 -30.86 -38.70
C ARG A 235 -37.75 -32.22 -38.59
N GLY A 236 -37.75 -32.97 -39.70
CA GLY A 236 -37.19 -34.32 -39.84
C GLY A 236 -35.74 -34.44 -39.36
N THR A 237 -35.56 -34.54 -38.05
CA THR A 237 -34.30 -34.84 -37.37
C THR A 237 -34.39 -36.27 -36.84
N SER A 238 -34.79 -37.18 -37.72
CA SER A 238 -34.84 -38.61 -37.44
C SER A 238 -33.42 -39.16 -37.39
N HIS A 239 -32.82 -39.20 -36.20
CA HIS A 239 -31.84 -40.24 -35.89
C HIS A 239 -32.62 -41.39 -35.27
N GLU A 240 -33.10 -42.29 -36.13
CA GLU A 240 -33.73 -43.54 -35.70
C GLU A 240 -32.68 -44.41 -35.02
N ARG A 241 -32.78 -44.57 -33.70
CA ARG A 241 -32.10 -45.65 -33.00
C ARG A 241 -32.88 -46.92 -33.28
N SER A 242 -32.34 -47.75 -34.16
CA SER A 242 -32.85 -49.09 -34.46
C SER A 242 -32.90 -49.93 -33.19
N THR A 243 -34.08 -50.08 -32.59
CA THR A 243 -34.38 -51.19 -31.66
C THR A 243 -35.07 -52.27 -32.46
N GLY A 244 -34.50 -53.47 -32.43
CA GLY A 244 -34.84 -54.58 -33.32
C GLY A 244 -36.32 -54.98 -33.32
N SER A 245 -36.80 -55.29 -34.52
CA SER A 245 -37.95 -56.15 -34.79
C SER A 245 -37.79 -56.68 -36.21
N SER A 246 -37.74 -57.99 -36.33
CA SER A 246 -37.42 -58.76 -37.53
C SER A 246 -38.48 -58.64 -38.64
N SER A 247 -38.05 -58.41 -39.87
CA SER A 247 -38.64 -58.99 -41.08
C SER A 247 -37.62 -58.98 -42.23
N PRO A 248 -37.46 -60.07 -42.99
CA PRO A 248 -36.42 -60.17 -44.00
C PRO A 248 -36.89 -59.53 -45.31
N GLN A 249 -36.33 -58.39 -45.66
CA GLN A 249 -36.38 -57.89 -47.04
C GLN A 249 -34.98 -57.93 -47.66
N THR A 250 -34.95 -58.55 -48.84
CA THR A 250 -33.80 -58.85 -49.69
C THR A 250 -32.89 -57.64 -49.90
N PRO A 251 -31.55 -57.78 -49.81
CA PRO A 251 -30.65 -56.65 -49.99
C PRO A 251 -30.64 -56.19 -51.45
N ARG A 252 -30.95 -54.91 -51.69
CA ARG A 252 -30.61 -54.22 -52.94
C ARG A 252 -29.11 -53.91 -52.96
N PRO A 253 -28.43 -54.08 -54.11
CA PRO A 253 -26.99 -53.87 -54.19
C PRO A 253 -26.63 -52.40 -53.97
N MET A 254 -25.63 -52.21 -53.11
CA MET A 254 -25.03 -50.91 -52.81
C MET A 254 -24.28 -50.37 -54.02
N THR A 255 -24.59 -49.13 -54.41
CA THR A 255 -23.70 -48.28 -55.21
C THR A 255 -23.27 -47.09 -54.36
N ARG A 256 -22.06 -47.24 -53.82
CA ARG A 256 -20.99 -46.25 -53.59
C ARG A 256 -21.28 -44.76 -53.37
N ASP A 257 -20.59 -44.27 -52.33
CA ASP A 257 -19.91 -42.97 -52.22
C ASP A 257 -20.72 -41.74 -51.75
N GLN A 258 -21.04 -41.74 -50.45
CA GLN A 258 -20.97 -40.53 -49.62
C GLN A 258 -20.03 -40.84 -48.45
N PRO A 259 -18.88 -40.17 -48.29
CA PRO A 259 -18.06 -40.33 -47.10
C PRO A 259 -18.79 -39.66 -45.94
N GLU A 260 -19.40 -40.45 -45.07
CA GLU A 260 -19.92 -39.96 -43.79
C GLU A 260 -18.75 -39.43 -42.95
N MET A 261 -18.68 -38.11 -42.81
CA MET A 261 -17.69 -37.42 -41.99
C MET A 261 -17.83 -37.87 -40.52
N PRO A 262 -16.76 -38.27 -39.83
CA PRO A 262 -16.83 -38.76 -38.46
C PRO A 262 -17.45 -37.73 -37.51
N LEU A 263 -18.43 -38.13 -36.70
CA LEU A 263 -19.18 -37.28 -35.75
C LEU A 263 -18.32 -36.39 -34.83
N ASP A 264 -17.07 -36.78 -34.57
CA ASP A 264 -16.12 -35.97 -33.78
C ASP A 264 -15.71 -34.65 -34.46
N THR A 265 -15.72 -34.59 -35.79
CA THR A 265 -15.46 -33.33 -36.52
C THR A 265 -16.61 -32.32 -36.37
N HIS A 266 -17.86 -32.79 -36.26
CA HIS A 266 -19.01 -31.91 -36.02
C HIS A 266 -18.96 -31.19 -34.67
N ARG A 267 -18.41 -31.83 -33.63
CA ARG A 267 -18.25 -31.23 -32.30
C ARG A 267 -17.24 -30.07 -32.31
N GLY A 268 -16.15 -30.20 -33.07
CA GLY A 268 -15.14 -29.14 -33.22
C GLY A 268 -15.66 -27.93 -33.98
N ILE A 269 -16.41 -28.15 -35.07
CA ILE A 269 -17.03 -27.09 -35.88
C ILE A 269 -18.06 -26.33 -35.03
N ASN A 270 -18.88 -27.03 -34.23
CA ASN A 270 -19.86 -26.38 -33.38
C ASN A 270 -19.21 -25.49 -32.31
N ALA A 271 -18.10 -25.91 -31.68
CA ALA A 271 -17.40 -25.10 -30.69
C ALA A 271 -16.79 -23.80 -31.28
N LEU A 272 -16.29 -23.86 -32.53
CA LEU A 272 -15.80 -22.68 -33.26
C LEU A 272 -16.95 -21.73 -33.63
N ALA A 273 -18.05 -22.27 -34.14
CA ALA A 273 -19.26 -21.52 -34.46
C ALA A 273 -19.85 -20.84 -33.21
N GLU A 274 -19.93 -21.56 -32.08
CA GLU A 274 -20.39 -21.02 -30.80
C GLU A 274 -19.49 -19.87 -30.32
N SER A 275 -18.17 -20.03 -30.43
CA SER A 275 -17.20 -18.98 -30.07
C SER A 275 -17.34 -17.74 -30.97
N PHE A 276 -17.59 -17.94 -32.27
CA PHE A 276 -17.88 -16.88 -33.23
C PHE A 276 -19.16 -16.12 -32.86
N PHE A 277 -20.29 -16.82 -32.71
CA PHE A 277 -21.57 -16.19 -32.38
C PHE A 277 -21.59 -15.55 -31.00
N GLN A 278 -20.84 -16.10 -30.03
CA GLN A 278 -20.68 -15.47 -28.73
C GLN A 278 -19.88 -14.16 -28.83
N GLY A 279 -18.83 -14.14 -29.66
CA GLY A 279 -18.08 -12.93 -29.99
C GLY A 279 -18.97 -11.88 -30.65
N LEU A 280 -19.71 -12.27 -31.69
CA LEU A 280 -20.67 -11.43 -32.42
C LEU A 280 -21.70 -10.82 -31.46
N LYS A 281 -22.33 -11.65 -30.63
CA LYS A 281 -23.33 -11.19 -29.65
C LYS A 281 -22.74 -10.21 -28.66
N ARG A 282 -21.62 -10.57 -28.02
CA ARG A 282 -20.97 -9.73 -26.99
C ARG A 282 -20.57 -8.36 -27.52
N GLU A 283 -20.02 -8.38 -28.71
CA GLU A 283 -19.40 -7.23 -29.30
C GLU A 283 -20.50 -6.49 -30.07
N LEU A 284 -20.91 -6.98 -31.23
CA LEU A 284 -21.82 -6.25 -32.11
C LEU A 284 -23.26 -6.10 -31.59
N LEU A 285 -23.85 -7.16 -31.01
CA LEU A 285 -25.30 -7.18 -30.75
C LEU A 285 -25.72 -6.61 -29.40
N HIS A 286 -24.89 -6.71 -28.37
CA HIS A 286 -25.28 -6.29 -27.03
C HIS A 286 -25.26 -4.77 -26.84
N GLY A 287 -26.44 -4.20 -26.56
CA GLY A 287 -26.63 -2.78 -26.23
C GLY A 287 -26.75 -1.86 -27.45
N ARG A 288 -27.04 -2.42 -28.63
CA ARG A 288 -27.31 -1.66 -29.85
C ARG A 288 -28.71 -1.99 -30.38
N SER A 289 -29.39 -0.96 -30.86
CA SER A 289 -30.55 -1.06 -31.74
C SER A 289 -30.16 -0.47 -33.10
N TRP A 290 -30.69 -1.04 -34.18
CA TRP A 290 -30.49 -0.52 -35.53
C TRP A 290 -31.82 -0.04 -36.07
N THR A 291 -31.79 1.07 -36.81
CA THR A 291 -32.98 1.66 -37.43
C THR A 291 -33.26 1.05 -38.80
N SER A 292 -32.26 0.44 -39.45
CA SER A 292 -32.40 -0.15 -40.78
C SER A 292 -31.57 -1.43 -40.98
N LYS A 293 -32.09 -2.35 -41.79
CA LYS A 293 -31.38 -3.56 -42.24
C LYS A 293 -30.07 -3.23 -42.96
N ALA A 294 -30.02 -2.14 -43.72
CA ALA A 294 -28.80 -1.71 -44.41
C ALA A 294 -27.71 -1.32 -43.41
N GLN A 295 -28.08 -0.60 -42.35
CA GLN A 295 -27.17 -0.22 -41.26
C GLN A 295 -26.63 -1.47 -40.54
N THR A 296 -27.49 -2.43 -40.21
CA THR A 296 -27.06 -3.69 -39.58
C THR A 296 -26.09 -4.47 -40.48
N ARG A 297 -26.34 -4.53 -41.79
CA ARG A 297 -25.45 -5.22 -42.75
C ARG A 297 -24.08 -4.55 -42.82
N LEU A 298 -24.02 -3.22 -42.86
CA LEU A 298 -22.74 -2.49 -42.87
C LEU A 298 -21.95 -2.74 -41.59
N GLU A 299 -22.59 -2.64 -40.43
CA GLU A 299 -21.96 -2.88 -39.13
C GLU A 299 -21.49 -4.34 -38.97
N LEU A 300 -22.27 -5.30 -39.47
CA LEU A 300 -21.88 -6.70 -39.51
C LEU A 300 -20.64 -6.91 -40.40
N PHE A 301 -20.61 -6.29 -41.57
CA PHE A 301 -19.47 -6.39 -42.49
C PHE A 301 -18.20 -5.78 -41.90
N ARG A 302 -18.31 -4.61 -41.25
CA ARG A 302 -17.20 -3.98 -40.51
C ARG A 302 -16.68 -4.90 -39.41
N TRP A 303 -17.58 -5.48 -38.61
CA TRP A 303 -17.23 -6.41 -37.56
C TRP A 303 -16.56 -7.68 -38.09
N LEU A 304 -17.07 -8.26 -39.19
CA LEU A 304 -16.48 -9.44 -39.81
C LEU A 304 -15.09 -9.15 -40.38
N SER A 305 -14.91 -8.00 -41.01
CA SER A 305 -13.60 -7.53 -41.50
C SER A 305 -12.59 -7.41 -40.36
N TYR A 306 -13.01 -6.84 -39.23
CA TYR A 306 -12.19 -6.78 -38.02
C TYR A 306 -11.89 -8.17 -37.44
N TYR A 307 -12.90 -9.04 -37.36
CA TYR A 307 -12.77 -10.41 -36.86
C TYR A 307 -11.72 -11.18 -37.66
N ASN A 308 -11.78 -11.11 -39.00
CA ASN A 308 -10.89 -11.89 -39.85
C ASN A 308 -9.48 -11.30 -39.95
N ARG A 309 -9.34 -9.96 -39.96
CA ARG A 309 -8.07 -9.29 -40.30
C ARG A 309 -7.31 -8.68 -39.13
N ARG A 310 -7.94 -8.47 -37.97
CA ARG A 310 -7.33 -7.72 -36.85
C ARG A 310 -7.54 -8.39 -35.49
N ARG A 311 -8.58 -9.19 -35.32
CA ARG A 311 -8.89 -9.82 -34.03
C ARG A 311 -7.98 -11.03 -33.79
N ARG A 312 -7.30 -11.05 -32.64
CA ARG A 312 -6.46 -12.19 -32.23
C ARG A 312 -7.28 -13.26 -31.49
N HIS A 313 -7.13 -14.51 -31.90
CA HIS A 313 -7.85 -15.67 -31.35
C HIS A 313 -6.93 -16.58 -30.55
N SER A 314 -7.31 -16.91 -29.31
CA SER A 314 -6.50 -17.81 -28.47
C SER A 314 -6.39 -19.22 -29.04
N ALA A 315 -7.44 -19.71 -29.73
CA ALA A 315 -7.42 -20.99 -30.42
C ALA A 315 -6.40 -21.05 -31.57
N LEU A 316 -6.12 -19.89 -32.19
CA LEU A 316 -5.15 -19.75 -33.28
C LEU A 316 -3.79 -19.24 -32.80
N GLY A 317 -3.43 -19.46 -31.52
CA GLY A 317 -2.16 -18.98 -30.97
C GLY A 317 -2.02 -17.46 -30.89
N TYR A 318 -3.15 -16.73 -30.83
CA TYR A 318 -3.24 -15.26 -30.92
C TYR A 318 -2.87 -14.67 -32.28
N LEU A 319 -3.08 -15.43 -33.35
CA LEU A 319 -3.14 -14.95 -34.72
C LEU A 319 -4.57 -14.53 -35.08
N THR A 320 -4.68 -13.75 -36.16
CA THR A 320 -5.96 -13.48 -36.83
C THR A 320 -6.30 -14.65 -37.76
N PRO A 321 -7.59 -14.87 -38.10
CA PRO A 321 -7.98 -15.91 -39.06
C PRO A 321 -7.25 -15.76 -40.40
N ALA A 322 -7.13 -14.55 -40.93
CA ALA A 322 -6.41 -14.30 -42.17
C ALA A 322 -4.90 -14.61 -42.07
N GLU A 323 -4.25 -14.26 -40.95
CA GLU A 323 -2.84 -14.62 -40.73
C GLU A 323 -2.65 -16.13 -40.61
N PHE A 324 -3.60 -16.83 -39.97
CA PHE A 324 -3.55 -18.28 -39.80
C PHE A 324 -3.70 -19.01 -41.14
N GLU A 325 -4.63 -18.58 -41.99
CA GLU A 325 -4.81 -19.13 -43.36
C GLU A 325 -3.58 -18.90 -44.25
N GLN A 326 -2.83 -17.83 -44.02
CA GLN A 326 -1.58 -17.54 -44.74
C GLN A 326 -0.38 -18.34 -44.26
N GLN A 327 -0.49 -19.08 -43.14
CA GLN A 327 0.62 -19.93 -42.71
C GLN A 327 0.71 -21.13 -43.65
N PRO A 328 1.90 -21.44 -44.19
CA PRO A 328 2.08 -22.69 -44.92
C PRO A 328 1.75 -23.82 -43.96
N ILE A 329 0.79 -24.67 -44.34
CA ILE A 329 0.50 -25.90 -43.62
C ILE A 329 1.80 -26.70 -43.66
N THR A 330 2.58 -26.67 -42.58
CA THR A 330 3.68 -27.60 -42.41
C THR A 330 3.02 -28.95 -42.20
N SER A 331 2.74 -29.64 -43.30
CA SER A 331 2.42 -31.06 -43.27
C SER A 331 3.55 -31.72 -42.48
N PRO A 332 3.26 -32.45 -41.39
CA PRO A 332 4.31 -33.18 -40.70
C PRO A 332 4.89 -34.14 -41.73
N THR A 333 6.14 -33.92 -42.12
CA THR A 333 6.92 -34.91 -42.86
C THR A 333 6.91 -36.16 -42.00
N LEU A 334 6.08 -37.13 -42.37
CA LEU A 334 6.15 -38.48 -41.82
C LEU A 334 7.55 -38.98 -42.17
N SER A 335 8.48 -38.87 -41.23
CA SER A 335 9.75 -39.58 -41.32
C SER A 335 9.43 -41.06 -41.21
N LEU A 336 9.28 -41.72 -42.36
CA LEU A 336 9.43 -43.16 -42.48
C LEU A 336 10.85 -43.48 -42.01
N VAL A 337 10.97 -43.88 -40.74
CA VAL A 337 12.15 -44.57 -40.24
C VAL A 337 12.12 -45.94 -40.92
N ALA A 338 13.14 -46.18 -41.74
CA ALA A 338 13.37 -47.42 -42.48
C ALA A 338 13.80 -48.57 -41.55
#